data_AF-A0A9D8MU74-F1
#
_entry.id   AF-A0A9D8MU74-F1
#
_cell.length_a   1.000
_cell.length_b   1.000
_cell.length_c   1.000
_cell.angle_alpha   90.00
_cell.angle_beta   90.00
_cell.angle_gamma   90.00
#
_symmetry.space_group_name_H-M   'P 1'
#
loop_
_entity.id
_entity.type
_entity.pdbx_description
1 polymer ?
#
loop_
_entity_poly.entity_id
_entity_poly.type
_entity_poly.pdbx_seq_one_letter_code
_entity_poly.pdbx_strand_id
1 'polypeptide(L)'
;SANTGYIVYGENILSDASVDGFDLIITAERPETGTQGDVNGDGDVDVADYTYILNLMADEAFDAKADVNGDGEVDVADATFILNIMADQ
;
A
#
# COMPACT_ATOMS: atom_id res chain seq x y z
N SER A 1 -19.05 -29.40 21.22
CA SER A 1 -18.90 -28.12 20.54
C SER A 1 -17.41 -27.82 20.46
N ALA A 2 -16.85 -27.96 19.27
CA ALA A 2 -15.49 -27.61 18.89
C ALA A 2 -15.33 -26.08 18.95
N ASN A 3 -14.52 -25.63 19.90
CA ASN A 3 -14.22 -24.23 20.10
C ASN A 3 -12.87 -23.92 19.46
N THR A 4 -12.84 -23.63 18.17
CA THR A 4 -11.56 -23.38 17.48
C THR A 4 -11.24 -21.88 17.59
N GLY A 5 -10.37 -21.54 18.54
CA GLY A 5 -9.86 -20.19 18.71
C GLY A 5 -8.68 -19.92 17.76
N TYR A 6 -8.67 -18.76 17.11
CA TYR A 6 -7.51 -18.23 16.42
C TYR A 6 -6.55 -17.61 17.46
N ILE A 7 -5.27 -17.98 17.43
CA ILE A 7 -4.23 -17.31 18.23
C ILE A 7 -3.31 -16.56 17.26
N VAL A 8 -3.24 -15.23 17.40
CA VAL A 8 -2.38 -14.36 16.59
C VAL A 8 -0.97 -14.35 17.16
N TYR A 9 0.03 -14.68 16.33
CA TYR A 9 1.46 -14.52 16.63
C TYR A 9 2.13 -13.69 15.53
N GLY A 10 2.25 -12.38 15.70
CA GLY A 10 2.93 -11.50 14.75
C GLY A 10 2.32 -11.48 13.34
N GLU A 11 3.17 -11.43 12.31
CA GLU A 11 2.85 -11.19 10.88
C GLU A 11 2.24 -12.41 10.12
N ASN A 12 1.90 -13.53 10.78
CA ASN A 12 1.32 -14.70 10.11
C ASN A 12 0.01 -15.13 10.76
N ILE A 13 -1.05 -15.24 9.95
CA ILE A 13 -2.31 -15.92 10.30
C ILE A 13 -2.26 -17.32 9.69
N LEU A 14 -2.24 -18.37 10.52
CA LEU A 14 -2.49 -19.72 10.03
C LEU A 14 -3.99 -19.88 9.77
N SER A 15 -4.34 -20.29 8.55
CA SER A 15 -5.71 -20.59 8.10
C SER A 15 -6.27 -21.81 8.82
N ASP A 16 -7.59 -21.79 9.05
CA ASP A 16 -8.44 -22.77 9.73
C ASP A 16 -8.41 -22.69 11.26
N ALA A 17 -9.38 -21.95 11.80
CA ALA A 17 -9.98 -22.35 13.05
C ALA A 17 -11.49 -22.54 12.91
N SER A 18 -11.94 -23.71 12.43
CA SER A 18 -13.36 -24.06 12.38
C SER A 18 -14.00 -24.17 13.78
N VAL A 19 -14.76 -23.16 14.18
CA VAL A 19 -15.66 -23.25 15.35
C VAL A 19 -16.97 -23.87 14.88
N ASP A 20 -17.29 -25.09 15.31
CA ASP A 20 -18.60 -25.74 15.18
C ASP A 20 -19.36 -25.50 13.85
N GLY A 21 -18.67 -25.65 12.71
CA GLY A 21 -19.31 -25.62 11.39
C GLY A 21 -19.57 -24.23 10.81
N PHE A 22 -18.96 -23.17 11.35
CA PHE A 22 -18.86 -21.88 10.68
C PHE A 22 -17.41 -21.64 10.23
N ASP A 23 -17.20 -21.59 8.91
CA ASP A 23 -15.96 -21.06 8.33
C ASP A 23 -15.94 -19.55 8.57
N LEU A 24 -15.12 -19.10 9.53
CA LEU A 24 -14.82 -17.68 9.67
C LEU A 24 -13.80 -17.32 8.58
N ILE A 25 -14.30 -16.83 7.45
CA ILE A 25 -13.45 -16.19 6.43
C ILE A 25 -13.06 -14.81 7.00
N ILE A 26 -11.95 -14.78 7.76
CA ILE A 26 -11.27 -13.52 8.03
C ILE A 26 -10.50 -13.19 6.75
N THR A 27 -11.10 -12.41 5.86
CA THR A 27 -10.34 -11.71 4.82
C THR A 27 -9.53 -10.64 5.56
N ALA A 28 -8.38 -11.03 6.10
CA ALA A 28 -7.40 -10.06 6.55
C ALA A 28 -6.88 -9.40 5.28
N GLU A 29 -7.45 -8.27 4.90
CA GLU A 29 -6.74 -7.32 4.05
C GLU A 29 -5.42 -7.06 4.77
N ARG A 30 -4.33 -7.53 4.17
CA ARG A 30 -3.01 -7.20 4.67
C ARG A 30 -2.96 -5.67 4.66
N PRO A 31 -2.46 -5.00 5.72
CA PRO A 31 -2.05 -3.63 5.54
C PRO A 31 -1.00 -3.70 4.44
N GLU A 32 -1.35 -3.26 3.23
CA GLU A 32 -0.39 -3.07 2.16
C GLU A 32 0.67 -2.16 2.79
N THR A 33 1.82 -2.73 3.13
CA THR A 33 2.99 -1.93 3.46
C THR A 33 3.31 -1.24 2.15
N GLY A 34 2.70 -0.07 1.93
CA GLY A 34 2.73 0.60 0.62
C GLY A 34 4.16 0.61 0.12
N THR A 35 4.38 0.02 -1.06
CA THR A 35 5.70 0.01 -1.68
C THR A 35 6.11 1.47 -1.83
N GLN A 36 7.29 1.85 -1.35
CA GLN A 36 7.76 3.22 -1.51
C GLN A 36 7.77 3.56 -3.01
N GLY A 37 6.99 4.56 -3.41
CA GLY A 37 6.82 4.95 -4.80
C GLY A 37 5.52 4.49 -5.46
N ASP A 38 4.77 3.54 -4.89
CA ASP A 38 3.42 3.16 -5.33
C ASP A 38 2.42 4.17 -4.75
N VAL A 39 2.38 5.34 -5.37
CA VAL A 39 1.58 6.47 -4.90
C VAL A 39 0.14 6.39 -5.40
N ASN A 40 -0.09 5.67 -6.50
CA ASN A 40 -1.41 5.47 -7.06
C ASN A 40 -2.16 4.26 -6.44
N GLY A 41 -1.45 3.37 -5.75
CA GLY A 41 -1.98 2.20 -5.03
C GLY A 41 -2.35 1.02 -5.92
N ASP A 42 -1.77 0.87 -7.11
CA ASP A 42 -2.05 -0.23 -8.03
C ASP A 42 -1.16 -1.47 -7.82
N GLY A 43 -0.16 -1.35 -6.93
CA GLY A 43 0.71 -2.44 -6.50
C GLY A 43 2.02 -2.55 -7.27
N ASP A 44 2.20 -1.78 -8.34
CA ASP A 44 3.45 -1.65 -9.07
C ASP A 44 4.08 -0.26 -8.82
N VAL A 45 5.38 -0.10 -9.10
CA VAL A 45 6.03 1.22 -9.06
C VAL A 45 6.52 1.54 -10.46
N ASP A 46 5.75 2.34 -11.20
CA ASP A 46 6.00 2.60 -12.62
C ASP A 46 5.64 4.03 -13.08
N VAL A 47 5.47 4.22 -14.39
CA VAL A 47 5.17 5.54 -14.97
C VAL A 47 3.77 6.06 -14.59
N ALA A 48 2.87 5.19 -14.13
CA ALA A 48 1.56 5.56 -13.64
C ALA A 48 1.66 6.35 -12.32
N ASP A 49 2.61 6.01 -11.44
CA ASP A 49 2.93 6.77 -10.22
C ASP A 49 3.46 8.17 -10.54
N TYR A 50 4.41 8.25 -11.48
CA TYR A 50 4.93 9.51 -11.98
C TYR A 50 3.79 10.39 -12.55
N THR A 51 2.91 9.79 -13.34
CA THR A 51 1.78 10.50 -13.96
C THR A 51 0.75 10.95 -12.92
N TYR A 52 0.54 10.15 -11.87
CA TYR A 52 -0.34 10.48 -10.77
C TYR A 52 0.10 11.78 -10.06
N ILE A 53 1.39 11.91 -9.75
CA ILE A 53 1.96 13.13 -9.15
C ILE A 53 1.75 14.35 -10.07
N LEU A 54 2.03 14.21 -11.38
CA LEU A 54 1.81 15.31 -12.32
C LEU A 54 0.36 15.77 -12.41
N ASN A 55 -0.60 14.84 -12.30
CA ASN A 55 -2.03 15.18 -12.30
C ASN A 55 -2.40 15.95 -11.03
N LEU A 56 -1.90 15.54 -9.86
CA LEU A 56 -2.11 16.29 -8.62
C LEU A 56 -1.59 17.74 -8.73
N MET A 57 -0.39 17.92 -9.29
CA MET A 57 0.18 19.24 -9.53
C MET A 57 -0.67 20.09 -10.50
N ALA A 58 -1.15 19.48 -11.59
CA ALA A 58 -1.97 20.16 -12.59
C ALA A 58 -3.35 20.58 -12.03
N ASP A 59 -3.89 19.78 -11.12
CA ASP A 59 -5.18 20.02 -10.47
C ASP A 59 -5.05 20.88 -9.19
N GLU A 60 -3.84 21.31 -8.83
CA GLU A 60 -3.53 21.99 -7.54
C GLU A 60 -4.06 21.21 -6.32
N ALA A 61 -4.03 19.87 -6.41
CA ALA A 61 -4.50 18.94 -5.40
C ALA A 61 -3.34 18.39 -4.54
N PHE A 62 -3.66 17.95 -3.34
CA PHE A 62 -2.68 17.37 -2.41
C PHE A 62 -3.09 15.96 -1.98
N ASP A 63 -2.16 15.03 -2.10
CA ASP A 63 -2.20 13.70 -1.48
C ASP A 63 -0.88 13.48 -0.73
N ALA A 64 -0.95 13.15 0.55
CA ALA A 64 0.23 12.90 1.38
C ALA A 64 1.06 11.69 0.91
N LYS A 65 0.46 10.76 0.14
CA LYS A 65 1.21 9.66 -0.47
C LYS A 65 2.13 10.12 -1.59
N ALA A 66 1.80 11.24 -2.24
CA ALA A 66 2.56 11.79 -3.35
C ALA A 66 3.80 12.60 -2.91
N ASP A 67 3.89 13.01 -1.63
CA ASP A 67 5.10 13.54 -0.99
C ASP A 67 6.06 12.37 -0.68
N VAL A 68 6.59 11.77 -1.75
CA VAL A 68 7.41 10.55 -1.67
C VAL A 68 8.82 10.86 -1.16
N ASN A 69 9.25 12.12 -1.29
CA ASN A 69 10.55 12.56 -0.80
C ASN A 69 10.53 13.05 0.67
N GLY A 70 9.34 13.39 1.18
CA GLY A 70 9.09 13.72 2.59
C GLY A 70 9.43 15.16 2.97
N ASP A 71 9.44 16.11 2.03
CA ASP A 71 9.74 17.51 2.28
C ASP A 71 8.50 18.36 2.65
N GLY A 72 7.31 17.77 2.55
CA GLY A 72 6.03 18.39 2.89
C GLY A 72 5.37 19.14 1.73
N GLU A 73 5.93 19.08 0.53
CA GLU A 73 5.33 19.58 -0.71
C GLU A 73 5.02 18.41 -1.67
N VAL A 74 4.12 18.61 -2.63
CA VAL A 74 3.89 17.66 -3.74
C VAL A 74 4.28 18.39 -5.01
N ASP A 75 5.47 18.11 -5.51
CA ASP A 75 6.03 18.85 -6.64
C ASP A 75 6.89 17.98 -7.59
N VAL A 76 7.69 18.64 -8.44
CA VAL A 76 8.52 17.95 -9.43
C VAL A 76 9.65 17.12 -8.80
N ALA A 77 10.05 17.41 -7.57
CA ALA A 77 11.04 16.64 -6.84
C ALA A 77 10.50 15.23 -6.51
N ASP A 78 9.22 15.12 -6.17
CA ASP A 78 8.55 13.83 -5.94
C ASP A 78 8.46 13.01 -7.22
N ALA A 79 8.02 13.62 -8.32
CA ALA A 79 7.99 12.97 -9.62
C ALA A 79 9.40 12.49 -10.04
N THR A 80 10.44 13.27 -9.77
CA THR A 80 11.83 12.87 -10.03
C THR A 80 12.29 11.73 -9.11
N PHE A 81 11.83 11.72 -7.86
CA PHE A 81 12.13 10.65 -6.91
C PHE A 81 11.58 9.30 -7.38
N ILE A 82 10.36 9.27 -7.94
CA ILE A 82 9.80 8.05 -8.57
C ILE A 82 10.72 7.52 -9.68
N LEU A 83 11.23 8.39 -10.57
CA LEU A 83 12.14 7.97 -11.63
C LEU A 83 13.45 7.37 -11.09
N ASN A 84 13.95 7.88 -9.96
CA ASN A 84 15.13 7.31 -9.30
C ASN A 84 14.82 5.93 -8.72
N ILE A 85 13.66 5.75 -8.08
CA ILE A 85 13.22 4.43 -7.59
C ILE A 85 13.17 3.44 -8.77
N MET A 86 12.51 3.81 -9.88
CA MET A 86 12.40 2.96 -11.07
C MET A 86 13.76 2.60 -11.70
N ALA A 87 14.75 3.50 -11.60
CA ALA A 87 16.09 3.26 -12.15
C ALA A 87 16.93 2.28 -11.30
N ASP A 88 16.61 2.16 -10.01
CA ASP A 88 17.32 1.31 -9.05
C ASP A 88 16.69 -0.09 -8.89
N GLN A 89 15.56 -0.36 -9.54
CA GLN A 89 14.85 -1.65 -9.56
C GLN A 89 15.53 -2.72 -10.45
#